data_AF-A0A9Q0EQK4-F1
#
_entry.id   AF-A0A9Q0EQK4-F1
#
_cell.length_a   1.000
_cell.length_b   1.000
_cell.length_c   1.000
_cell.angle_alpha   90.00
_cell.angle_beta   90.00
_cell.angle_gamma   90.00
#
_symmetry.space_group_name_H-M   'P 1'
#
loop_
_entity.id
_entity.type
_entity.pdbx_description
1 polymer ?
#
loop_
_entity_poly.entity_id
_entity_poly.type
_entity_poly.pdbx_seq_one_letter_code
_entity_poly.pdbx_strand_id
1 'polypeptide(L)'
;MNPQGRKGNEERRKHTPSDMNPQGRKGNEEGRKHTPSDMNPQGRKGNEEGRKHTPSDMNPQGRKGNEEGRKHTPSDMNPQGRKGNEEGRKHTPSDMNPQGRKGNEEGRKHTPSDMNPQGRKGNEEGRKHTPSDMNPQGRKGNEEGRKHTPSDMNPQGRKGNEEGRKHTPSDMNPQGRKGNEEGRKHTPSDMNPQGRKGNEEGRKHTPSDMNPQGRKGNEEGRKHTPSDMNPQGRKGNEEGRKHTPSDMNPQGRKGNEEGRKHTPSDMNPQGRKGNEEGRKHTPSDMNPQGRKGNEEGRKHTPSDMNPQGRKGNEEGRKHTPSDMNPQGRKGNEEGRKHTPSDMNPQGRKGNEEGRKHTPSDMNPQGRKGNEEGRKHTPSDMNPQGRKGNEEGRKHTPSDMNPQGRKGNEEGRKHTPSDMNPQGRKGNEEGRKHTPSDMNPQGRKGNEEGRKHTPSDMNPQGRKGNEEGRKHTPSDMNPQGRKGNEEGRKHTPSDMNPQGRKGNEEGRKHTPSDMNPQGRKGNEEGRKHTPSDMNPQGRKGNEEGRKHTPSDMNPQGRKGNEEGRKHTPSDMNPQGRKGNEEGRKHTPSDMNPQ
;
A
#
# COMPACT_ATOMS: atom_id res chain seq x y z
N MET A 1 -29.36 14.22 70.28
CA MET A 1 -30.58 14.98 69.94
C MET A 1 -30.97 14.68 68.50
N ASN A 2 -32.09 14.00 68.27
CA ASN A 2 -32.62 13.70 66.94
C ASN A 2 -33.26 14.98 66.37
N PRO A 3 -32.83 15.51 65.20
CA PRO A 3 -33.58 16.60 64.58
C PRO A 3 -34.93 16.04 64.13
N GLN A 4 -36.01 16.50 64.76
CA GLN A 4 -37.37 16.24 64.31
C GLN A 4 -37.53 16.80 62.90
N GLY A 5 -37.50 15.92 61.90
CA GLY A 5 -37.75 16.31 60.52
C GLY A 5 -39.18 16.82 60.38
N ARG A 6 -39.35 18.13 60.15
CA ARG A 6 -40.64 18.71 59.75
C ARG A 6 -41.12 18.00 58.48
N LYS A 7 -42.23 17.27 58.60
CA LYS A 7 -43.01 16.71 57.49
C LYS A 7 -44.19 17.65 57.23
N GLY A 8 -44.25 18.24 56.04
CA GLY A 8 -45.38 19.08 55.64
C GLY A 8 -45.21 19.58 54.21
N ASN A 9 -46.29 19.57 53.44
CA ASN A 9 -46.37 20.31 52.17
C ASN A 9 -46.58 21.79 52.52
N GLU A 10 -45.71 22.67 52.03
CA GLU A 10 -45.71 24.08 52.40
C GLU A 10 -45.71 24.92 51.11
N GLU A 11 -46.90 25.35 50.68
CA GLU A 11 -47.15 26.17 49.48
C GLU A 11 -46.87 27.68 49.72
N ARG A 12 -46.34 28.35 48.68
CA ARG A 12 -46.15 29.80 48.51
C ARG A 12 -45.86 30.63 49.78
N ARG A 13 -44.58 30.91 50.04
CA ARG A 13 -44.12 32.00 50.92
C ARG A 13 -42.98 32.80 50.29
N LYS A 14 -42.99 34.12 50.47
CA LYS A 14 -41.85 35.02 50.21
C LYS A 14 -41.11 35.23 51.53
N HIS A 15 -39.81 34.98 51.58
CA HIS A 15 -38.99 35.23 52.76
C HIS A 15 -37.62 35.78 52.32
N THR A 16 -37.16 36.82 53.02
CA THR A 16 -35.85 37.49 52.84
C THR A 16 -35.00 37.49 54.13
N PRO A 17 -34.65 36.32 54.70
CA PRO A 17 -33.62 36.26 55.75
C PRO A 17 -32.24 36.53 55.12
N SER A 18 -31.29 37.06 55.89
CA SER A 18 -29.88 37.15 55.46
C SER A 18 -29.37 35.76 55.06
N ASP A 19 -29.47 34.75 55.95
CA ASP A 19 -28.97 33.41 55.64
C ASP A 19 -30.06 32.33 55.76
N MET A 20 -30.09 31.39 54.80
CA MET A 20 -31.01 30.24 54.81
C MET A 20 -30.27 28.91 54.77
N ASN A 21 -30.27 28.19 55.90
CA ASN A 21 -29.68 26.85 56.04
C ASN A 21 -30.73 25.81 56.50
N PRO A 22 -31.69 25.41 55.65
CA PRO A 22 -32.68 24.40 56.04
C PRO A 22 -32.06 22.99 56.08
N GLN A 23 -32.19 22.31 57.21
CA GLN A 23 -31.69 20.96 57.44
C GLN A 23 -32.82 19.91 57.49
N GLY A 24 -32.59 18.71 56.93
CA GLY A 24 -33.35 17.49 57.27
C GLY A 24 -34.81 17.43 56.79
N ARG A 25 -35.23 18.25 55.83
CA ARG A 25 -36.63 18.34 55.40
C ARG A 25 -37.08 17.11 54.58
N LYS A 26 -38.28 16.60 54.90
CA LYS A 26 -39.01 15.57 54.13
C LYS A 26 -40.35 16.13 53.66
N GLY A 27 -40.62 16.16 52.36
CA GLY A 27 -41.89 16.66 51.81
C GLY A 27 -41.74 17.27 50.42
N ASN A 28 -42.87 17.52 49.75
CA ASN A 28 -42.89 18.18 48.45
C ASN A 28 -43.06 19.70 48.64
N GLU A 29 -42.43 20.52 47.81
CA GLU A 29 -42.56 21.98 47.89
C GLU A 29 -42.68 22.61 46.49
N GLU A 30 -43.69 23.46 46.32
CA GLU A 30 -44.01 24.14 45.06
C GLU A 30 -43.90 25.68 45.17
N GLY A 31 -43.43 26.33 44.10
CA GLY A 31 -43.69 27.76 43.85
C GLY A 31 -42.98 28.80 44.72
N ARG A 32 -41.81 28.49 45.29
CA ARG A 32 -41.07 29.40 46.18
C ARG A 32 -40.16 30.41 45.48
N LYS A 33 -40.11 31.63 46.02
CA LYS A 33 -39.16 32.69 45.66
C LYS A 33 -38.37 33.16 46.88
N HIS A 34 -37.04 33.15 46.79
CA HIS A 34 -36.16 33.60 47.89
C HIS A 34 -34.94 34.36 47.37
N THR A 35 -34.50 35.36 48.15
CA THR A 35 -33.34 36.21 47.87
C THR A 35 -32.45 36.41 49.13
N PRO A 36 -32.00 35.34 49.82
CA PRO A 36 -31.04 35.48 50.93
C PRO A 36 -29.66 35.89 50.40
N SER A 37 -28.73 36.33 51.26
CA SER A 37 -27.31 36.34 50.89
C SER A 37 -26.87 34.90 50.62
N ASP A 38 -26.92 33.99 51.60
CA ASP A 38 -26.40 32.63 51.41
C ASP A 38 -27.46 31.53 51.57
N MET A 39 -27.37 30.48 50.74
CA MET A 39 -28.30 29.35 50.76
C MET A 39 -27.60 27.98 50.73
N ASN A 40 -27.52 27.33 51.90
CA ASN A 40 -26.80 26.05 52.09
C ASN A 40 -27.69 24.89 52.58
N PRO A 41 -28.70 24.44 51.82
CA PRO A 41 -29.65 23.43 52.29
C PRO A 41 -29.01 22.04 52.40
N GLN A 42 -29.21 21.37 53.54
CA GLN A 42 -28.62 20.05 53.84
C GLN A 42 -29.70 18.96 54.03
N GLY A 43 -29.48 17.77 53.44
CA GLY A 43 -30.19 16.55 53.82
C GLY A 43 -31.68 16.54 53.47
N ARG A 44 -32.02 16.81 52.20
CA ARG A 44 -33.42 16.96 51.76
C ARG A 44 -33.96 15.72 51.05
N LYS A 45 -35.18 15.30 51.38
CA LYS A 45 -35.88 14.20 50.68
C LYS A 45 -37.29 14.59 50.24
N GLY A 46 -37.56 14.62 48.94
CA GLY A 46 -38.88 14.98 48.38
C GLY A 46 -38.78 15.66 47.02
N ASN A 47 -39.93 15.93 46.39
CA ASN A 47 -39.98 16.54 45.06
C ASN A 47 -40.16 18.06 45.14
N GLU A 48 -39.62 18.80 44.18
CA GLU A 48 -39.75 20.25 44.16
C GLU A 48 -40.04 20.81 42.78
N GLU A 49 -41.02 21.72 42.70
CA GLU A 49 -41.46 22.31 41.44
C GLU A 49 -41.44 23.85 41.50
N GLY A 50 -41.02 24.49 40.39
CA GLY A 50 -41.29 25.92 40.15
C GLY A 50 -40.54 26.93 41.02
N ARG A 51 -39.31 26.64 41.47
CA ARG A 51 -38.55 27.57 42.34
C ARG A 51 -37.73 28.62 41.60
N LYS A 52 -37.66 29.82 42.20
CA LYS A 52 -36.74 30.90 41.78
C LYS A 52 -35.90 31.39 42.96
N HIS A 53 -34.57 31.38 42.81
CA HIS A 53 -33.65 31.88 43.85
C HIS A 53 -32.55 32.76 43.28
N THR A 54 -32.17 33.82 44.00
CA THR A 54 -31.08 34.73 43.62
C THR A 54 -30.15 35.05 44.82
N PRO A 55 -29.54 34.05 45.48
CA PRO A 55 -28.56 34.33 46.54
C PRO A 55 -27.24 34.84 45.98
N SER A 56 -26.31 35.32 46.82
CA SER A 56 -24.89 35.35 46.47
C SER A 56 -24.44 33.90 46.28
N ASP A 57 -24.39 33.07 47.32
CA ASP A 57 -23.83 31.71 47.20
C ASP A 57 -24.85 30.59 47.46
N MET A 58 -24.72 29.48 46.72
CA MET A 58 -25.61 28.32 46.86
C MET A 58 -24.86 26.98 46.88
N ASN A 59 -24.71 26.38 48.08
CA ASN A 59 -24.02 25.09 48.28
C ASN A 59 -24.94 24.00 48.88
N PRO A 60 -25.85 23.41 48.08
CA PRO A 60 -26.79 22.41 48.56
C PRO A 60 -26.12 21.03 48.71
N GLN A 61 -26.31 20.38 49.86
CA GLN A 61 -25.71 19.08 50.19
C GLN A 61 -26.76 17.99 50.42
N GLY A 62 -26.53 16.78 49.89
CA GLY A 62 -27.26 15.57 50.30
C GLY A 62 -28.75 15.58 49.96
N ARG A 63 -29.10 15.71 48.67
CA ARG A 63 -30.50 15.75 48.21
C ARG A 63 -30.96 14.44 47.59
N LYS A 64 -32.17 13.99 47.91
CA LYS A 64 -32.81 12.81 47.33
C LYS A 64 -34.26 13.09 46.88
N GLY A 65 -34.52 13.15 45.58
CA GLY A 65 -35.86 13.40 45.03
C GLY A 65 -35.81 14.04 43.64
N ASN A 66 -36.98 14.33 43.07
CA ASN A 66 -37.09 14.92 41.74
C ASN A 66 -37.27 16.44 41.80
N GLU A 67 -36.72 17.17 40.84
CA GLU A 67 -36.83 18.62 40.81
C GLU A 67 -37.14 19.15 39.41
N GLU A 68 -38.19 19.96 39.28
CA GLU A 68 -38.71 20.47 38.01
C GLU A 68 -38.81 22.00 38.00
N GLY A 69 -38.53 22.62 36.85
CA GLY A 69 -38.86 24.04 36.59
C GLY A 69 -38.07 25.07 37.42
N ARG A 70 -36.82 24.78 37.80
CA ARG A 70 -36.03 25.70 38.65
C ARG A 70 -35.23 26.75 37.90
N LYS A 71 -35.22 27.98 38.43
CA LYS A 71 -34.37 29.09 37.99
C LYS A 71 -33.49 29.61 39.13
N HIS A 72 -32.17 29.63 38.94
CA HIS A 72 -31.23 30.18 39.92
C HIS A 72 -30.20 31.12 39.28
N THR A 73 -29.87 32.22 39.96
CA THR A 73 -28.85 33.18 39.50
C THR A 73 -27.87 33.59 40.63
N PRO A 74 -27.20 32.64 41.32
CA PRO A 74 -26.20 33.00 42.33
C PRO A 74 -24.89 33.51 41.73
N SER A 75 -23.99 34.12 42.50
CA SER A 75 -22.58 34.23 42.10
C SER A 75 -21.99 32.83 41.95
N ASP A 76 -22.06 31.99 43.00
CA ASP A 76 -21.46 30.66 42.98
C ASP A 76 -22.45 29.53 43.29
N MET A 77 -22.31 28.39 42.59
CA MET A 77 -23.16 27.21 42.82
C MET A 77 -22.37 25.89 42.88
N ASN A 78 -22.18 25.35 44.10
CA ASN A 78 -21.44 24.10 44.34
C ASN A 78 -22.31 23.00 44.99
N PRO A 79 -23.20 22.33 44.22
CA PRO A 79 -24.08 21.31 44.76
C PRO A 79 -23.35 19.97 44.94
N GLN A 80 -23.47 19.37 46.12
CA GLN A 80 -22.82 18.11 46.49
C GLN A 80 -23.84 17.00 46.80
N GLY A 81 -23.61 15.79 46.29
CA GLY A 81 -24.32 14.58 46.74
C GLY A 81 -25.82 14.59 46.41
N ARG A 82 -26.17 14.48 45.13
CA ARG A 82 -27.58 14.44 44.69
C ARG A 82 -28.00 13.09 44.14
N LYS A 83 -29.21 12.64 44.50
CA LYS A 83 -29.83 11.40 44.00
C LYS A 83 -31.28 11.63 43.54
N GLY A 84 -31.55 11.57 42.25
CA GLY A 84 -32.90 11.73 41.69
C GLY A 84 -32.90 12.41 40.32
N ASN A 85 -34.09 12.71 39.79
CA ASN A 85 -34.24 13.26 38.45
C ASN A 85 -34.40 14.79 38.46
N GLU A 86 -33.86 15.49 37.47
CA GLU A 86 -33.96 16.95 37.37
C GLU A 86 -34.41 17.36 35.97
N GLU A 87 -35.50 18.11 35.86
CA GLU A 87 -36.09 18.54 34.57
C GLU A 87 -36.22 20.07 34.50
N GLY A 88 -36.04 20.65 33.31
CA GLY A 88 -36.41 22.04 33.00
C GLY A 88 -35.66 23.12 33.79
N ARG A 89 -34.36 22.94 34.05
CA ARG A 89 -33.59 23.90 34.87
C ARG A 89 -32.83 24.96 34.09
N LYS A 90 -32.85 26.19 34.61
CA LYS A 90 -32.07 27.33 34.11
C LYS A 90 -31.19 27.91 35.21
N HIS A 91 -29.87 27.90 35.01
CA HIS A 91 -28.91 28.50 35.95
C HIS A 91 -27.96 29.47 35.24
N THR A 92 -27.70 30.61 35.86
CA THR A 92 -26.75 31.62 35.34
C THR A 92 -25.78 32.11 36.43
N PRO A 93 -25.03 31.22 37.11
CA PRO A 93 -24.05 31.68 38.08
C PRO A 93 -22.77 32.19 37.43
N SER A 94 -21.89 32.85 38.17
CA SER A 94 -20.51 33.04 37.73
C SER A 94 -19.81 31.68 37.66
N ASP A 95 -19.80 30.89 38.74
CA ASP A 95 -19.15 29.57 38.75
C ASP A 95 -20.08 28.41 39.15
N MET A 96 -19.86 27.23 38.55
CA MET A 96 -20.65 26.04 38.83
C MET A 96 -19.81 24.75 38.92
N ASN A 97 -19.62 24.24 40.15
CA ASN A 97 -18.85 23.02 40.44
C ASN A 97 -19.68 21.91 41.13
N PRO A 98 -20.55 21.20 40.39
CA PRO A 98 -21.40 20.16 40.95
C PRO A 98 -20.62 18.84 41.18
N GLN A 99 -20.72 18.27 42.37
CA GLN A 99 -20.04 17.04 42.77
C GLN A 99 -21.01 15.91 43.15
N GLY A 100 -20.72 14.68 42.72
CA GLY A 100 -21.37 13.47 43.24
C GLY A 100 -22.86 13.36 42.94
N ARG A 101 -23.23 13.34 41.65
CA ARG A 101 -24.64 13.22 41.23
C ARG A 101 -24.99 11.82 40.74
N LYS A 102 -26.17 11.30 41.14
CA LYS A 102 -26.72 10.03 40.67
C LYS A 102 -28.19 10.17 40.24
N GLY A 103 -28.50 10.08 38.96
CA GLY A 103 -29.88 10.18 38.44
C GLY A 103 -29.93 10.78 37.04
N ASN A 104 -31.15 11.00 36.52
CA ASN A 104 -31.35 11.48 35.17
C ASN A 104 -31.59 13.00 35.13
N GLU A 105 -31.16 13.66 34.07
CA GLU A 105 -31.23 15.12 33.97
C GLU A 105 -31.66 15.54 32.55
N GLU A 106 -32.79 16.24 32.43
CA GLU A 106 -33.39 16.63 31.15
C GLU A 106 -33.58 18.15 31.05
N GLY A 107 -33.46 18.70 29.82
CA GLY A 107 -33.88 20.07 29.51
C GLY A 107 -33.12 21.19 30.23
N ARG A 108 -31.82 21.02 30.51
CA ARG A 108 -31.03 22.02 31.25
C ARG A 108 -30.37 23.07 30.38
N LYS A 109 -30.45 24.33 30.83
CA LYS A 109 -29.72 25.47 30.29
C LYS A 109 -28.83 26.12 31.34
N HIS A 110 -27.53 26.16 31.10
CA HIS A 110 -26.56 26.82 31.98
C HIS A 110 -25.68 27.80 31.21
N THR A 111 -25.43 28.96 31.79
CA THR A 111 -24.54 29.99 31.21
C THR A 111 -23.56 30.55 32.25
N PRO A 112 -22.80 29.70 32.99
CA PRO A 112 -21.80 30.22 33.92
C PRO A 112 -20.54 30.68 33.21
N SER A 113 -19.70 31.47 33.86
CA SER A 113 -18.32 31.71 33.42
C SER A 113 -17.59 30.36 33.37
N ASP A 114 -17.56 29.61 34.47
CA ASP A 114 -16.86 28.32 34.54
C ASP A 114 -17.75 27.14 34.98
N MET A 115 -17.53 25.97 34.38
CA MET A 115 -18.28 24.75 34.73
C MET A 115 -17.39 23.50 34.88
N ASN A 116 -17.15 23.06 36.13
CA ASN A 116 -16.33 21.88 36.44
C ASN A 116 -17.10 20.78 37.20
N PRO A 117 -17.95 19.99 36.50
CA PRO A 117 -18.74 18.95 37.12
C PRO A 117 -17.91 17.68 37.38
N GLN A 118 -17.96 17.16 38.61
CA GLN A 118 -17.21 15.97 39.04
C GLN A 118 -18.15 14.83 39.48
N GLY A 119 -17.84 13.60 39.08
CA GLY A 119 -18.44 12.39 39.65
C GLY A 119 -19.94 12.26 39.37
N ARG A 120 -20.33 12.03 38.12
CA ARG A 120 -21.74 11.88 37.72
C ARG A 120 -22.07 10.45 37.29
N LYS A 121 -23.23 9.94 37.73
CA LYS A 121 -23.76 8.64 37.33
C LYS A 121 -25.24 8.72 36.91
N GLY A 122 -25.56 8.53 35.64
CA GLY A 122 -26.93 8.54 35.14
C GLY A 122 -27.04 9.10 33.71
N ASN A 123 -28.27 9.27 33.22
CA ASN A 123 -28.52 9.70 31.84
C ASN A 123 -28.81 11.20 31.76
N GLU A 124 -28.39 11.85 30.68
CA GLU A 124 -28.50 13.30 30.54
C GLU A 124 -28.95 13.67 29.12
N GLU A 125 -30.11 14.31 28.99
CA GLU A 125 -30.75 14.62 27.70
C GLU A 125 -31.00 16.14 27.53
N GLY A 126 -30.93 16.63 26.28
CA GLY A 126 -31.42 17.97 25.92
C GLY A 126 -30.69 19.14 26.56
N ARG A 127 -29.36 19.05 26.76
CA ARG A 127 -28.60 20.11 27.45
C ARG A 127 -27.99 21.16 26.56
N LYS A 128 -28.09 22.41 27.01
CA LYS A 128 -27.42 23.57 26.43
C LYS A 128 -26.53 24.27 27.46
N HIS A 129 -25.23 24.33 27.18
CA HIS A 129 -24.25 25.01 28.02
C HIS A 129 -23.44 26.01 27.20
N THR A 130 -23.25 27.22 27.72
CA THR A 130 -22.43 28.26 27.08
C THR A 130 -21.45 28.91 28.08
N PRO A 131 -20.61 28.14 28.80
CA PRO A 131 -19.63 28.75 29.67
C PRO A 131 -18.43 29.30 28.92
N SER A 132 -17.56 30.05 29.58
CA SER A 132 -16.21 30.32 29.07
C SER A 132 -15.42 29.00 29.08
N ASP A 133 -15.32 28.31 30.23
CA ASP A 133 -14.57 27.05 30.33
C ASP A 133 -15.39 25.87 30.84
N MET A 134 -15.08 24.66 30.34
CA MET A 134 -15.77 23.43 30.74
C MET A 134 -14.85 22.21 30.92
N ASN A 135 -14.60 21.80 32.18
CA ASN A 135 -13.74 20.66 32.52
C ASN A 135 -14.48 19.55 33.32
N PRO A 136 -15.32 18.73 32.66
CA PRO A 136 -16.08 17.68 33.32
C PRO A 136 -15.21 16.45 33.61
N GLN A 137 -15.25 15.96 34.85
CA GLN A 137 -14.46 14.81 35.32
C GLN A 137 -15.35 13.65 35.81
N GLY A 138 -14.96 12.41 35.49
CA GLY A 138 -15.49 11.21 36.14
C GLY A 138 -16.98 10.96 35.90
N ARG A 139 -17.39 10.80 34.64
CA ARG A 139 -18.79 10.59 34.27
C ARG A 139 -19.07 9.13 33.89
N LYS A 140 -20.19 8.58 34.35
CA LYS A 140 -20.68 7.24 34.00
C LYS A 140 -22.16 7.25 33.61
N GLY A 141 -22.49 7.03 32.34
CA GLY A 141 -23.89 6.97 31.87
C GLY A 141 -24.04 7.46 30.43
N ASN A 142 -25.28 7.56 29.96
CA ASN A 142 -25.57 7.93 28.58
C ASN A 142 -25.89 9.43 28.46
N GLU A 143 -25.53 10.05 27.35
CA GLU A 143 -25.73 11.49 27.15
C GLU A 143 -26.23 11.76 25.72
N GLU A 144 -27.38 12.40 25.58
CA GLU A 144 -28.05 12.65 24.30
C GLU A 144 -28.35 14.14 24.09
N GLY A 145 -28.37 14.58 22.82
CA GLY A 145 -28.93 15.89 22.43
C GLY A 145 -28.22 17.12 23.00
N ARG A 146 -26.88 17.09 23.10
CA ARG A 146 -26.13 18.17 23.76
C ARG A 146 -25.56 19.22 22.84
N LYS A 147 -25.70 20.48 23.24
CA LYS A 147 -25.06 21.64 22.61
C LYS A 147 -24.16 22.39 23.61
N HIS A 148 -22.86 22.46 23.31
CA HIS A 148 -21.90 23.20 24.12
C HIS A 148 -21.13 24.19 23.23
N THR A 149 -20.96 25.41 23.72
CA THR A 149 -20.20 26.47 23.05
C THR A 149 -19.21 27.16 24.00
N PRO A 150 -18.36 26.43 24.75
CA PRO A 150 -17.34 27.06 25.58
C PRO A 150 -16.18 27.58 24.77
N SER A 151 -15.36 28.48 25.31
CA SER A 151 -14.04 28.77 24.77
C SER A 151 -13.19 27.49 24.81
N ASP A 152 -13.07 26.85 25.99
CA ASP A 152 -12.26 25.63 26.14
C ASP A 152 -13.05 24.43 26.71
N MET A 153 -12.76 23.23 26.22
CA MET A 153 -13.43 22.01 26.67
C MET A 153 -12.48 20.81 26.89
N ASN A 154 -12.17 20.50 28.15
CA ASN A 154 -11.25 19.41 28.54
C ASN A 154 -11.93 18.31 29.38
N PRO A 155 -12.74 17.43 28.77
CA PRO A 155 -13.44 16.37 29.49
C PRO A 155 -12.52 15.18 29.81
N GLN A 156 -12.51 14.76 31.08
CA GLN A 156 -11.67 13.65 31.56
C GLN A 156 -12.50 12.49 32.13
N GLY A 157 -12.12 11.26 31.81
CA GLY A 157 -12.61 10.06 32.50
C GLY A 157 -14.11 9.81 32.30
N ARG A 158 -14.51 9.52 31.06
CA ARG A 158 -15.93 9.26 30.72
C ARG A 158 -16.17 7.78 30.41
N LYS A 159 -17.27 7.23 30.91
CA LYS A 159 -17.72 5.85 30.64
C LYS A 159 -19.20 5.79 30.27
N GLY A 160 -19.54 5.45 29.04
CA GLY A 160 -20.93 5.30 28.59
C GLY A 160 -21.13 5.73 27.14
N ASN A 161 -22.39 5.79 26.69
CA ASN A 161 -22.72 6.10 25.30
C ASN A 161 -23.09 7.58 25.12
N GLU A 162 -22.73 8.16 23.99
CA GLU A 162 -22.95 9.59 23.73
C GLU A 162 -23.50 9.79 22.32
N GLU A 163 -24.71 10.36 22.20
CA GLU A 163 -25.42 10.53 20.92
C GLU A 163 -25.76 12.01 20.65
N GLY A 164 -25.77 12.40 19.38
CA GLY A 164 -26.35 13.68 18.93
C GLY A 164 -25.66 14.94 19.46
N ARG A 165 -24.35 14.93 19.67
CA ARG A 165 -23.63 16.08 20.25
C ARG A 165 -23.13 17.10 19.23
N LYS A 166 -23.32 18.37 19.56
CA LYS A 166 -22.72 19.52 18.88
C LYS A 166 -21.84 20.32 19.85
N HIS A 167 -20.56 20.44 19.51
CA HIS A 167 -19.61 21.27 20.27
C HIS A 167 -18.89 22.24 19.33
N THR A 168 -18.80 23.51 19.73
CA THR A 168 -18.08 24.54 18.96
C THR A 168 -17.12 25.34 19.86
N PRO A 169 -16.21 24.68 20.62
CA PRO A 169 -15.22 25.42 21.39
C PRO A 169 -14.07 25.94 20.55
N SER A 170 -13.27 26.87 21.06
CA SER A 170 -11.96 27.17 20.47
C SER A 170 -11.08 25.93 20.55
N ASP A 171 -10.91 25.35 21.75
CA ASP A 171 -10.06 24.17 21.94
C ASP A 171 -10.79 22.97 22.58
N MET A 172 -10.42 21.75 22.16
CA MET A 172 -11.01 20.52 22.69
C MET A 172 -9.99 19.39 22.91
N ASN A 173 -9.67 19.11 24.19
CA ASN A 173 -8.71 18.06 24.60
C ASN A 173 -9.36 16.97 25.49
N PRO A 174 -10.15 16.05 24.92
CA PRO A 174 -10.81 15.00 25.69
C PRO A 174 -9.86 13.85 26.03
N GLN A 175 -9.82 13.46 27.30
CA GLN A 175 -8.95 12.39 27.81
C GLN A 175 -9.74 11.22 28.43
N GLY A 176 -9.28 9.98 28.19
CA GLY A 176 -9.69 8.81 28.95
C GLY A 176 -11.18 8.45 28.79
N ARG A 177 -11.62 8.22 27.55
CA ARG A 177 -13.02 7.89 27.24
C ARG A 177 -13.21 6.40 26.98
N LYS A 178 -14.26 5.81 27.55
CA LYS A 178 -14.65 4.42 27.32
C LYS A 178 -16.15 4.28 26.99
N GLY A 179 -16.50 3.93 25.75
CA GLY A 179 -17.89 3.72 25.34
C GLY A 179 -18.13 4.06 23.88
N ASN A 180 -19.38 4.02 23.45
CA ASN A 180 -19.76 4.26 22.06
C ASN A 180 -20.21 5.71 21.86
N GLU A 181 -19.94 6.26 20.68
CA GLU A 181 -20.19 7.68 20.41
C GLU A 181 -20.72 7.86 18.98
N GLU A 182 -21.95 8.36 18.85
CA GLU A 182 -22.68 8.46 17.57
C GLU A 182 -23.10 9.91 17.25
N GLY A 183 -23.16 10.26 15.95
CA GLY A 183 -23.83 11.48 15.47
C GLY A 183 -23.16 12.80 15.89
N ARG A 184 -21.85 12.81 16.10
CA ARG A 184 -21.15 14.00 16.63
C ARG A 184 -20.72 15.00 15.58
N LYS A 185 -20.91 16.29 15.90
CA LYS A 185 -20.42 17.44 15.14
C LYS A 185 -19.55 18.32 16.01
N HIS A 186 -18.27 18.47 15.64
CA HIS A 186 -17.34 19.35 16.33
C HIS A 186 -16.67 20.31 15.34
N THR A 187 -16.57 21.58 15.71
CA THR A 187 -15.90 22.61 14.91
C THR A 187 -14.93 23.46 15.76
N PRO A 188 -13.99 22.84 16.53
CA PRO A 188 -13.01 23.62 17.26
C PRO A 188 -11.87 24.11 16.40
N SER A 189 -11.13 25.13 16.82
CA SER A 189 -9.85 25.46 16.20
C SER A 189 -8.90 24.27 16.31
N ASP A 190 -8.70 23.73 17.52
CA ASP A 190 -7.81 22.59 17.75
C ASP A 190 -8.48 21.41 18.46
N MET A 191 -8.12 20.18 18.05
CA MET A 191 -8.69 18.96 18.64
C MET A 191 -7.65 17.85 18.90
N ASN A 192 -7.28 17.66 20.17
CA ASN A 192 -6.28 16.67 20.60
C ASN A 192 -6.85 15.60 21.56
N PRO A 193 -7.62 14.61 21.04
CA PRO A 193 -8.22 13.57 21.86
C PRO A 193 -7.20 12.48 22.24
N GLN A 194 -7.11 12.16 23.53
CA GLN A 194 -6.19 11.16 24.07
C GLN A 194 -6.92 9.99 24.75
N GLY A 195 -6.44 8.76 24.52
CA GLY A 195 -6.82 7.59 25.33
C GLY A 195 -8.29 7.22 25.21
N ARG A 196 -8.73 6.79 24.02
CA ARG A 196 -10.13 6.40 23.77
C ARG A 196 -10.29 4.91 23.57
N LYS A 197 -11.34 4.34 24.15
CA LYS A 197 -11.71 2.93 24.00
C LYS A 197 -13.21 2.74 23.69
N GLY A 198 -13.55 2.27 22.49
CA GLY A 198 -14.95 2.01 22.10
C GLY A 198 -15.21 2.34 20.64
N ASN A 199 -16.48 2.26 20.21
CA ASN A 199 -16.86 2.45 18.81
C ASN A 199 -17.33 3.88 18.54
N GLU A 200 -17.00 4.43 17.37
CA GLU A 200 -17.39 5.79 16.99
C GLU A 200 -18.04 5.80 15.59
N GLU A 201 -19.27 6.27 15.48
CA GLU A 201 -20.05 6.27 14.24
C GLU A 201 -20.53 7.69 13.86
N GLY A 202 -20.61 7.98 12.55
CA GLY A 202 -21.32 9.15 12.03
C GLY A 202 -20.75 10.51 12.43
N ARG A 203 -19.42 10.63 12.54
CA ARG A 203 -18.79 11.89 12.99
C ARG A 203 -18.42 12.85 11.89
N LYS A 204 -18.65 14.13 12.16
CA LYS A 204 -18.14 15.25 11.39
C LYS A 204 -17.27 16.16 12.26
N HIS A 205 -16.01 16.30 11.89
CA HIS A 205 -15.08 17.23 12.53
C HIS A 205 -14.47 18.17 11.50
N THR A 206 -14.46 19.46 11.79
CA THR A 206 -13.85 20.48 10.94
C THR A 206 -12.93 21.41 11.74
N PRO A 207 -11.93 20.88 12.47
CA PRO A 207 -10.97 21.76 13.11
C PRO A 207 -9.97 22.37 12.14
N SER A 208 -9.15 23.30 12.60
CA SER A 208 -7.89 23.60 11.94
C SER A 208 -6.98 22.37 12.12
N ASP A 209 -6.59 22.03 13.35
CA ASP A 209 -5.65 20.92 13.57
C ASP A 209 -6.25 19.75 14.37
N MET A 210 -5.84 18.52 14.01
CA MET A 210 -6.33 17.30 14.67
C MET A 210 -5.22 16.26 14.95
N ASN A 211 -4.81 16.13 16.22
CA ASN A 211 -3.78 15.17 16.66
C ASN A 211 -4.32 14.13 17.67
N PRO A 212 -5.06 13.10 17.21
CA PRO A 212 -5.62 12.08 18.09
C PRO A 212 -4.58 11.03 18.48
N GLN A 213 -4.47 10.74 19.78
CA GLN A 213 -3.52 9.78 20.33
C GLN A 213 -4.20 8.60 21.06
N GLY A 214 -3.68 7.39 20.89
CA GLY A 214 -4.01 6.25 21.75
C GLY A 214 -5.47 5.80 21.66
N ARG A 215 -5.93 5.45 20.45
CA ARG A 215 -7.32 5.01 20.22
C ARG A 215 -7.42 3.49 20.09
N LYS A 216 -8.41 2.89 20.75
CA LYS A 216 -8.71 1.46 20.65
C LYS A 216 -10.19 1.20 20.40
N GLY A 217 -10.56 0.72 19.21
CA GLY A 217 -11.95 0.38 18.87
C GLY A 217 -12.25 0.58 17.39
N ASN A 218 -13.52 0.41 17.00
CA ASN A 218 -13.93 0.52 15.60
C ASN A 218 -14.49 1.92 15.29
N GLU A 219 -14.30 2.39 14.06
CA GLU A 219 -14.70 3.74 13.66
C GLU A 219 -15.33 3.70 12.27
N GLU A 220 -16.59 4.15 12.15
CA GLU A 220 -17.38 4.08 10.91
C GLU A 220 -17.92 5.47 10.50
N GLY A 221 -18.03 5.72 9.19
CA GLY A 221 -18.78 6.85 8.64
C GLY A 221 -18.23 8.24 9.00
N ARG A 222 -16.90 8.37 9.13
CA ARG A 222 -16.29 9.64 9.56
C ARG A 222 -15.91 10.57 8.43
N LYS A 223 -16.24 11.85 8.62
CA LYS A 223 -15.81 12.97 7.77
C LYS A 223 -14.96 13.96 8.55
N HIS A 224 -13.72 14.16 8.10
CA HIS A 224 -12.78 15.12 8.69
C HIS A 224 -12.24 16.06 7.61
N THR A 225 -12.24 17.36 7.91
CA THR A 225 -11.66 18.39 7.03
C THR A 225 -10.74 19.36 7.79
N PRO A 226 -9.72 18.87 8.54
CA PRO A 226 -8.70 19.74 9.13
C PRO A 226 -7.81 20.39 8.08
N SER A 227 -6.99 21.39 8.43
CA SER A 227 -5.72 21.63 7.74
C SER A 227 -4.84 20.41 7.97
N ASP A 228 -4.41 20.16 9.21
CA ASP A 228 -3.43 19.12 9.47
C ASP A 228 -3.96 17.96 10.33
N MET A 229 -3.57 16.73 9.97
CA MET A 229 -4.04 15.53 10.66
C MET A 229 -2.93 14.51 10.95
N ASN A 230 -2.48 14.46 12.22
CA ASN A 230 -1.41 13.58 12.68
C ASN A 230 -1.87 12.56 13.74
N PRO A 231 -2.61 11.50 13.34
CA PRO A 231 -3.10 10.50 14.28
C PRO A 231 -2.00 9.52 14.70
N GLN A 232 -1.82 9.33 16.01
CA GLN A 232 -0.82 8.41 16.57
C GLN A 232 -1.46 7.26 17.36
N GLY A 233 -0.92 6.04 17.19
CA GLY A 233 -1.22 4.92 18.09
C GLY A 233 -2.68 4.46 18.04
N ARG A 234 -3.13 3.96 16.88
CA ARG A 234 -4.50 3.46 16.71
C ARG A 234 -4.55 1.95 16.66
N LYS A 235 -5.52 1.34 17.35
CA LYS A 235 -5.79 -0.09 17.34
C LYS A 235 -7.27 -0.41 17.10
N GLY A 236 -7.63 -1.00 15.97
CA GLY A 236 -9.01 -1.41 15.65
C GLY A 236 -9.34 -1.19 14.18
N ASN A 237 -10.60 -1.43 13.81
CA ASN A 237 -11.03 -1.39 12.41
C ASN A 237 -11.67 -0.05 12.04
N GLU A 238 -11.47 0.38 10.80
CA GLU A 238 -11.91 1.70 10.36
C GLU A 238 -12.58 1.61 8.97
N GLU A 239 -13.87 1.96 8.89
CA GLU A 239 -14.70 1.82 7.68
C GLU A 239 -15.29 3.17 7.22
N GLY A 240 -15.47 3.34 5.91
CA GLY A 240 -16.29 4.42 5.34
C GLY A 240 -15.77 5.85 5.60
N ARG A 241 -14.45 6.05 5.68
CA ARG A 241 -13.88 7.36 6.01
C ARG A 241 -13.61 8.26 4.82
N LYS A 242 -13.94 9.55 4.99
CA LYS A 242 -13.58 10.63 4.08
C LYS A 242 -12.73 11.68 4.82
N HIS A 243 -11.51 11.88 4.36
CA HIS A 243 -10.60 12.90 4.88
C HIS A 243 -10.13 13.83 3.77
N THR A 244 -10.17 15.14 4.02
CA THR A 244 -9.63 16.16 3.10
C THR A 244 -8.72 17.17 3.82
N PRO A 245 -7.69 16.73 4.57
CA PRO A 245 -6.67 17.64 5.10
C PRO A 245 -5.85 18.31 4.01
N SER A 246 -5.07 19.35 4.33
CA SER A 246 -3.83 19.63 3.59
C SER A 246 -2.88 18.47 3.81
N ASP A 247 -2.43 18.24 5.05
CA ASP A 247 -1.38 17.24 5.30
C ASP A 247 -1.83 16.10 6.23
N MET A 248 -1.36 14.89 5.93
CA MET A 248 -1.74 13.69 6.69
C MET A 248 -0.57 12.76 7.02
N ASN A 249 -0.12 12.77 8.28
CA ASN A 249 1.00 11.95 8.77
C ASN A 249 0.58 10.97 9.88
N PRO A 250 -0.12 9.87 9.55
CA PRO A 250 -0.58 8.90 10.53
C PRO A 250 0.55 7.94 10.96
N GLN A 251 0.75 7.79 12.27
CA GLN A 251 1.79 6.93 12.86
C GLN A 251 1.20 5.78 13.71
N GLY A 252 1.81 4.59 13.61
CA GLY A 252 1.59 3.49 14.56
C GLY A 252 0.16 2.94 14.56
N ARG A 253 -0.31 2.45 13.40
CA ARG A 253 -1.67 1.88 13.25
C ARG A 253 -1.66 0.37 13.25
N LYS A 254 -2.59 -0.24 13.99
CA LYS A 254 -2.81 -1.69 14.02
C LYS A 254 -4.29 -2.05 13.85
N GLY A 255 -4.68 -2.63 12.72
CA GLY A 255 -6.05 -3.06 12.44
C GLY A 255 -6.40 -3.02 10.95
N ASN A 256 -7.65 -3.30 10.61
CA ASN A 256 -8.10 -3.35 9.22
C ASN A 256 -8.78 -2.04 8.80
N GLU A 257 -8.65 -1.65 7.53
CA GLU A 257 -9.27 -0.42 7.02
C GLU A 257 -9.95 -0.62 5.67
N GLU A 258 -11.21 -0.20 5.56
CA GLU A 258 -12.06 -0.40 4.39
C GLU A 258 -12.69 0.91 3.90
N GLY A 259 -12.87 1.03 2.57
CA GLY A 259 -13.73 2.07 1.98
C GLY A 259 -13.24 3.51 2.15
N ARG A 260 -11.93 3.73 2.27
CA ARG A 260 -11.40 5.09 2.52
C ARG A 260 -11.22 5.94 1.28
N LYS A 261 -11.60 7.21 1.41
CA LYS A 261 -11.27 8.28 0.45
C LYS A 261 -10.47 9.39 1.12
N HIS A 262 -9.27 9.64 0.60
CA HIS A 262 -8.39 10.71 1.08
C HIS A 262 -7.94 11.59 -0.09
N THR A 263 -7.99 12.91 0.12
CA THR A 263 -7.50 13.91 -0.85
C THR A 263 -6.62 14.99 -0.18
N PRO A 264 -5.55 14.62 0.56
CA PRO A 264 -4.58 15.61 1.04
C PRO A 264 -3.75 16.23 -0.08
N SER A 265 -3.01 17.30 0.18
CA SER A 265 -1.77 17.57 -0.55
C SER A 265 -0.81 16.42 -0.26
N ASP A 266 -0.33 16.27 0.98
CA ASP A 266 0.73 15.30 1.28
C ASP A 266 0.28 14.19 2.23
N MET A 267 0.71 12.95 1.92
CA MET A 267 0.41 11.77 2.75
C MET A 267 1.66 10.93 3.06
N ASN A 268 2.13 11.00 4.30
CA ASN A 268 3.28 10.22 4.80
C ASN A 268 2.91 9.30 5.98
N PRO A 269 2.30 8.12 5.71
CA PRO A 269 1.93 7.19 6.76
C PRO A 269 3.10 6.31 7.20
N GLN A 270 3.32 6.23 8.52
CA GLN A 270 4.41 5.45 9.11
C GLN A 270 3.88 4.32 10.03
N GLY A 271 4.49 3.14 9.94
CA GLY A 271 4.31 2.08 10.93
C GLY A 271 2.90 1.49 10.97
N ARG A 272 2.48 0.83 9.90
CA ARG A 272 1.13 0.25 9.77
C ARG A 272 1.15 -1.27 9.83
N LYS A 273 0.24 -1.87 10.61
CA LYS A 273 0.06 -3.32 10.70
C LYS A 273 -1.42 -3.72 10.54
N GLY A 274 -1.75 -4.45 9.48
CA GLY A 274 -3.11 -4.96 9.22
C GLY A 274 -3.51 -4.88 7.74
N ASN A 275 -4.74 -5.27 7.44
CA ASN A 275 -5.22 -5.38 6.06
C ASN A 275 -5.95 -4.11 5.62
N GLU A 276 -5.90 -3.79 4.33
CA GLU A 276 -6.63 -2.63 3.81
C GLU A 276 -7.28 -2.91 2.46
N GLU A 277 -8.54 -2.49 2.33
CA GLU A 277 -9.38 -2.78 1.17
C GLU A 277 -10.08 -1.51 0.64
N GLY A 278 -10.24 -1.42 -0.69
CA GLY A 278 -11.15 -0.45 -1.31
C GLY A 278 -10.75 1.03 -1.20
N ARG A 279 -9.46 1.35 -1.05
CA ARG A 279 -9.03 2.74 -0.83
C ARG A 279 -8.81 3.54 -2.11
N LYS A 280 -9.21 4.80 -2.07
CA LYS A 280 -8.96 5.81 -3.11
C LYS A 280 -8.20 6.98 -2.52
N HIS A 281 -7.02 7.26 -3.07
CA HIS A 281 -6.15 8.36 -2.65
C HIS A 281 -5.73 9.21 -3.84
N THR A 282 -5.86 10.53 -3.70
CA THR A 282 -5.42 11.50 -4.71
C THR A 282 -4.57 12.63 -4.10
N PRO A 283 -3.47 12.32 -3.35
CA PRO A 283 -2.54 13.35 -2.90
C PRO A 283 -1.74 13.98 -4.04
N SER A 284 -1.03 15.09 -3.82
CA SER A 284 0.18 15.38 -4.59
C SER A 284 1.20 14.28 -4.29
N ASP A 285 1.70 14.19 -3.06
CA ASP A 285 2.79 13.27 -2.76
C ASP A 285 2.42 12.16 -1.76
N MET A 286 2.94 10.95 -2.00
CA MET A 286 2.66 9.79 -1.16
C MET A 286 3.91 8.96 -0.83
N ASN A 287 4.36 9.06 0.42
CA ASN A 287 5.60 8.43 0.93
C ASN A 287 5.36 7.46 2.10
N PRO A 288 4.68 6.31 1.91
CA PRO A 288 4.36 5.41 3.01
C PRO A 288 5.57 4.58 3.47
N GLN A 289 5.83 4.55 4.78
CA GLN A 289 6.96 3.84 5.40
C GLN A 289 6.52 2.74 6.37
N GLY A 290 7.21 1.60 6.34
CA GLY A 290 7.15 0.58 7.40
C GLY A 290 5.78 -0.09 7.54
N ARG A 291 5.34 -0.80 6.49
CA ARG A 291 4.01 -1.41 6.45
C ARG A 291 4.05 -2.93 6.48
N LYS A 292 3.17 -3.54 7.27
CA LYS A 292 3.01 -4.99 7.40
C LYS A 292 1.54 -5.43 7.29
N GLY A 293 1.16 -6.14 6.24
CA GLY A 293 -0.20 -6.68 6.06
C GLY A 293 -0.62 -6.74 4.59
N ASN A 294 -1.85 -7.17 4.33
CA ASN A 294 -2.35 -7.37 2.97
C ASN A 294 -3.13 -6.16 2.44
N GLU A 295 -3.18 -6.00 1.12
CA GLU A 295 -3.76 -4.83 0.47
C GLU A 295 -4.57 -5.20 -0.77
N GLU A 296 -5.82 -4.75 -0.85
CA GLU A 296 -6.70 -5.08 -1.96
C GLU A 296 -7.42 -3.85 -2.53
N GLY A 297 -7.62 -3.81 -3.85
CA GLY A 297 -8.53 -2.87 -4.51
C GLY A 297 -8.16 -1.39 -4.43
N ARG A 298 -6.88 -1.05 -4.29
CA ARG A 298 -6.45 0.35 -4.12
C ARG A 298 -6.26 1.10 -5.44
N LYS A 299 -6.75 2.34 -5.47
CA LYS A 299 -6.53 3.30 -6.56
C LYS A 299 -5.80 4.53 -6.04
N HIS A 300 -4.65 4.84 -6.63
CA HIS A 300 -3.80 5.97 -6.27
C HIS A 300 -3.45 6.80 -7.50
N THR A 301 -3.62 8.11 -7.41
CA THR A 301 -3.22 9.06 -8.46
C THR A 301 -2.39 10.24 -7.91
N PRO A 302 -1.28 10.00 -7.18
CA PRO A 302 -0.38 11.08 -6.79
C PRO A 302 0.38 11.70 -7.96
N SER A 303 1.05 12.84 -7.81
CA SER A 303 2.25 13.13 -8.61
C SER A 303 3.30 12.09 -8.28
N ASP A 304 3.80 12.04 -7.05
CA ASP A 304 4.93 11.19 -6.71
C ASP A 304 4.60 10.11 -5.68
N MET A 305 5.13 8.90 -5.89
CA MET A 305 4.91 7.76 -5.00
C MET A 305 6.20 7.00 -4.65
N ASN A 306 6.72 7.21 -3.44
CA ASN A 306 7.95 6.58 -2.94
C ASN A 306 7.72 5.71 -1.67
N PRO A 307 7.13 4.51 -1.81
CA PRO A 307 6.85 3.63 -0.68
C PRO A 307 8.11 2.87 -0.23
N GLN A 308 8.38 2.88 1.08
CA GLN A 308 9.54 2.21 1.68
C GLN A 308 9.13 1.13 2.70
N GLY A 309 9.83 -0.01 2.69
CA GLY A 309 9.77 -1.00 3.77
C GLY A 309 8.41 -1.68 3.91
N ARG A 310 7.98 -2.43 2.90
CA ARG A 310 6.67 -3.11 2.89
C ARG A 310 6.81 -4.62 3.07
N LYS A 311 5.93 -5.22 3.87
CA LYS A 311 5.85 -6.67 4.09
C LYS A 311 4.40 -7.17 4.03
N GLY A 312 4.05 -7.97 3.03
CA GLY A 312 2.70 -8.56 2.89
C GLY A 312 2.27 -8.70 1.43
N ASN A 313 1.04 -9.15 1.20
CA ASN A 313 0.53 -9.42 -0.14
C ASN A 313 -0.30 -8.25 -0.67
N GLU A 314 -0.27 -8.01 -1.98
CA GLU A 314 -1.01 -6.91 -2.60
C GLU A 314 -1.74 -7.33 -3.87
N GLU A 315 -3.04 -7.06 -3.96
CA GLU A 315 -3.93 -7.48 -5.05
C GLU A 315 -4.72 -6.30 -5.64
N GLY A 316 -4.96 -6.33 -6.96
CA GLY A 316 -5.95 -5.47 -7.61
C GLY A 316 -5.64 -3.97 -7.60
N ARG A 317 -4.36 -3.57 -7.58
CA ARG A 317 -3.98 -2.15 -7.47
C ARG A 317 -3.85 -1.45 -8.81
N LYS A 318 -4.36 -0.21 -8.87
CA LYS A 318 -4.15 0.73 -9.98
C LYS A 318 -3.43 1.98 -9.48
N HIS A 319 -2.30 2.30 -10.10
CA HIS A 319 -1.51 3.49 -9.80
C HIS A 319 -1.22 4.28 -11.08
N THR A 320 -1.41 5.60 -11.04
CA THR A 320 -1.09 6.50 -12.16
C THR A 320 -0.30 7.74 -11.68
N PRO A 321 0.84 7.59 -10.97
CA PRO A 321 1.70 8.73 -10.63
C PRO A 321 2.47 9.29 -11.82
N SER A 322 3.08 10.48 -11.72
CA SER A 322 4.20 10.84 -12.59
C SER A 322 5.37 9.91 -12.32
N ASP A 323 5.80 9.80 -11.05
CA ASP A 323 6.98 9.00 -10.69
C ASP A 323 6.70 7.95 -9.60
N MET A 324 7.33 6.78 -9.75
CA MET A 324 7.20 5.68 -8.79
C MET A 324 8.52 4.98 -8.44
N ASN A 325 9.06 5.26 -7.24
CA ASN A 325 10.32 4.68 -6.75
C ASN A 325 10.14 3.85 -5.45
N PRO A 326 9.60 2.62 -5.54
CA PRO A 326 9.36 1.78 -4.37
C PRO A 326 10.62 1.06 -3.91
N GLN A 327 10.92 1.13 -2.61
CA GLN A 327 12.11 0.52 -2.00
C GLN A 327 11.76 -0.54 -0.94
N GLY A 328 12.50 -1.65 -0.91
CA GLY A 328 12.50 -2.59 0.22
C GLY A 328 11.15 -3.31 0.42
N ARG A 329 10.69 -4.05 -0.59
CA ARG A 329 9.41 -4.80 -0.52
C ARG A 329 9.62 -6.29 -0.31
N LYS A 330 8.81 -6.91 0.54
CA LYS A 330 8.78 -8.35 0.80
C LYS A 330 7.36 -8.92 0.79
N GLY A 331 7.00 -9.74 -0.19
CA GLY A 331 5.69 -10.40 -0.27
C GLY A 331 5.22 -10.59 -1.71
N ASN A 332 3.99 -11.07 -1.89
CA ASN A 332 3.46 -11.39 -3.22
C ASN A 332 2.59 -10.24 -3.77
N GLU A 333 2.59 -10.03 -5.08
CA GLU A 333 1.82 -8.96 -5.72
C GLU A 333 1.07 -9.46 -6.96
N GLU A 334 -0.25 -9.31 -7.02
CA GLU A 334 -1.13 -9.82 -8.09
C GLU A 334 -1.98 -8.68 -8.72
N GLY A 335 -2.26 -8.79 -10.02
CA GLY A 335 -3.29 -7.97 -10.69
C GLY A 335 -3.00 -6.46 -10.79
N ARG A 336 -1.72 -6.07 -10.77
CA ARG A 336 -1.30 -4.67 -10.70
C ARG A 336 -1.24 -3.97 -12.07
N LYS A 337 -1.80 -2.75 -12.13
CA LYS A 337 -1.71 -1.85 -13.29
C LYS A 337 -1.02 -0.55 -12.89
N HIS A 338 0.06 -0.21 -13.57
CA HIS A 338 0.82 1.01 -13.33
C HIS A 338 1.09 1.76 -14.63
N THR A 339 0.83 3.06 -14.66
CA THR A 339 1.10 3.93 -15.81
C THR A 339 1.86 5.20 -15.40
N PRO A 340 3.00 5.11 -14.69
CA PRO A 340 3.81 6.30 -14.43
C PRO A 340 4.52 6.81 -15.67
N SER A 341 5.13 7.98 -15.61
CA SER A 341 6.23 8.33 -16.52
C SER A 341 7.40 7.42 -16.16
N ASP A 342 7.97 7.55 -14.95
CA ASP A 342 9.16 6.78 -14.58
C ASP A 342 8.93 5.77 -13.45
N MET A 343 9.57 4.59 -13.56
CA MET A 343 9.47 3.53 -12.56
C MET A 343 10.81 2.87 -12.21
N ASN A 344 11.36 3.21 -11.04
CA ASN A 344 12.65 2.69 -10.54
C ASN A 344 12.52 1.91 -9.21
N PRO A 345 12.03 0.65 -9.24
CA PRO A 345 11.85 -0.14 -8.03
C PRO A 345 13.15 -0.79 -7.56
N GLN A 346 13.48 -0.64 -6.28
CA GLN A 346 14.70 -1.19 -5.67
C GLN A 346 14.39 -2.21 -4.57
N GLY A 347 15.13 -3.32 -4.53
CA GLY A 347 15.15 -4.25 -3.39
C GLY A 347 13.81 -4.96 -3.15
N ARG A 348 13.42 -5.87 -4.04
CA ARG A 348 12.16 -6.64 -3.93
C ARG A 348 12.40 -8.12 -3.65
N LYS A 349 11.62 -8.70 -2.75
CA LYS A 349 11.63 -10.13 -2.43
C LYS A 349 10.23 -10.74 -2.40
N GLY A 350 9.88 -11.64 -3.32
CA GLY A 350 8.59 -12.34 -3.36
C GLY A 350 8.10 -12.54 -4.80
N ASN A 351 6.87 -13.07 -4.96
CA ASN A 351 6.33 -13.44 -6.27
C ASN A 351 5.45 -12.33 -6.85
N GLU A 352 5.43 -12.14 -8.17
CA GLU A 352 4.58 -11.14 -8.83
C GLU A 352 3.81 -11.78 -10.00
N GLU A 353 2.49 -11.66 -10.03
CA GLU A 353 1.61 -12.24 -11.07
C GLU A 353 0.71 -11.18 -11.73
N GLY A 354 0.41 -11.34 -13.03
CA GLY A 354 -0.66 -10.60 -13.71
C GLY A 354 -0.44 -9.09 -13.88
N ARG A 355 0.82 -8.65 -13.96
CA ARG A 355 1.17 -7.21 -13.97
C ARG A 355 1.18 -6.57 -15.36
N LYS A 356 0.64 -5.36 -15.45
CA LYS A 356 0.71 -4.49 -16.64
C LYS A 356 1.35 -3.15 -16.28
N HIS A 357 2.42 -2.80 -16.98
CA HIS A 357 3.16 -1.55 -16.78
C HIS A 357 3.36 -0.83 -18.12
N THR A 358 3.07 0.46 -18.19
CA THR A 358 3.31 1.30 -19.37
C THR A 358 4.05 2.60 -19.02
N PRO A 359 5.22 2.56 -18.35
CA PRO A 359 6.03 3.76 -18.15
C PRO A 359 6.67 4.29 -19.43
N SER A 360 7.22 5.51 -19.43
CA SER A 360 8.31 5.86 -20.34
C SER A 360 9.49 4.97 -19.97
N ASP A 361 10.06 5.12 -18.77
CA ASP A 361 11.30 4.42 -18.43
C ASP A 361 11.15 3.46 -17.23
N MET A 362 11.83 2.31 -17.32
CA MET A 362 11.80 1.29 -16.27
C MET A 362 13.19 0.73 -15.93
N ASN A 363 13.71 1.09 -14.75
CA ASN A 363 15.02 0.63 -14.24
C ASN A 363 14.91 -0.11 -12.88
N PRO A 364 14.47 -1.39 -12.87
CA PRO A 364 14.32 -2.16 -11.64
C PRO A 364 15.64 -2.78 -11.16
N GLN A 365 15.98 -2.56 -9.89
CA GLN A 365 17.22 -3.06 -9.27
C GLN A 365 16.95 -4.06 -8.13
N GLY A 366 17.75 -5.13 -8.05
CA GLY A 366 17.83 -6.01 -6.88
C GLY A 366 16.54 -6.77 -6.57
N ARG A 367 16.09 -7.63 -7.49
CA ARG A 367 14.87 -8.43 -7.33
C ARG A 367 15.16 -9.90 -7.03
N LYS A 368 14.41 -10.50 -6.10
CA LYS A 368 14.46 -11.91 -5.76
C LYS A 368 13.07 -12.55 -5.66
N GLY A 369 12.73 -13.48 -6.53
CA GLY A 369 11.45 -14.22 -6.53
C GLY A 369 10.94 -14.51 -7.94
N ASN A 370 9.75 -15.10 -8.05
CA ASN A 370 9.19 -15.53 -9.33
C ASN A 370 8.26 -14.48 -9.95
N GLU A 371 8.23 -14.37 -11.29
CA GLU A 371 7.39 -13.43 -12.04
C GLU A 371 6.53 -14.17 -13.08
N GLU A 372 5.22 -13.99 -13.08
CA GLU A 372 4.31 -14.63 -14.06
C GLU A 372 3.38 -13.61 -14.74
N GLY A 373 3.09 -13.81 -16.03
CA GLY A 373 2.01 -13.11 -16.74
C GLY A 373 2.21 -11.60 -16.96
N ARG A 374 3.46 -11.14 -17.03
CA ARG A 374 3.79 -9.71 -17.11
C ARG A 374 3.73 -9.13 -18.53
N LYS A 375 3.16 -7.94 -18.66
CA LYS A 375 3.20 -7.13 -19.89
C LYS A 375 3.83 -5.76 -19.59
N HIS A 376 4.85 -5.39 -20.36
CA HIS A 376 5.51 -4.09 -20.25
C HIS A 376 5.69 -3.45 -21.63
N THR A 377 5.39 -2.16 -21.73
CA THR A 377 5.59 -1.35 -22.95
C THR A 377 6.31 -0.01 -22.69
N PRO A 378 7.47 0.02 -21.98
CA PRO A 378 8.24 1.26 -21.82
C PRO A 378 8.97 1.69 -23.08
N SER A 379 9.42 2.95 -23.21
CA SER A 379 10.47 3.31 -24.17
C SER A 379 11.73 2.51 -23.82
N ASP A 380 12.23 2.62 -22.59
CA ASP A 380 13.48 1.99 -22.19
C ASP A 380 13.35 1.05 -20.99
N MET A 381 14.04 -0.10 -21.06
CA MET A 381 14.05 -1.09 -19.99
C MET A 381 15.45 -1.59 -19.64
N ASN A 382 15.98 -1.17 -18.48
CA ASN A 382 17.30 -1.55 -17.98
C ASN A 382 17.23 -2.25 -16.60
N PRO A 383 16.89 -3.55 -16.52
CA PRO A 383 16.79 -4.23 -15.23
C PRO A 383 18.15 -4.76 -14.75
N GLN A 384 18.51 -4.45 -13.50
CA GLN A 384 19.78 -4.90 -12.88
C GLN A 384 19.55 -5.86 -11.70
N GLY A 385 20.32 -6.95 -11.64
CA GLY A 385 20.41 -7.82 -10.45
C GLY A 385 19.11 -8.56 -10.12
N ARG A 386 18.75 -9.56 -10.93
CA ARG A 386 17.54 -10.39 -10.74
C ARG A 386 17.88 -11.83 -10.36
N LYS A 387 17.15 -12.39 -9.40
CA LYS A 387 17.25 -13.80 -9.00
C LYS A 387 15.87 -14.47 -8.84
N GLY A 388 15.55 -15.45 -9.68
CA GLY A 388 14.29 -16.21 -9.63
C GLY A 388 13.77 -16.56 -11.02
N ASN A 389 12.58 -17.18 -11.11
CA ASN A 389 12.04 -17.67 -12.38
C ASN A 389 11.05 -16.67 -13.00
N GLU A 390 11.02 -16.54 -14.33
CA GLU A 390 10.03 -15.70 -15.06
C GLU A 390 9.23 -16.56 -16.06
N GLU A 391 7.90 -16.44 -16.09
CA GLU A 391 7.01 -17.14 -17.02
C GLU A 391 6.03 -16.18 -17.72
N GLY A 392 5.76 -16.42 -19.01
CA GLY A 392 4.65 -15.77 -19.73
C GLY A 392 4.81 -14.26 -19.98
N ARG A 393 6.05 -13.75 -20.03
CA ARG A 393 6.33 -12.31 -20.08
C ARG A 393 6.35 -11.75 -21.51
N LYS A 394 5.66 -10.62 -21.74
CA LYS A 394 5.64 -9.88 -23.01
C LYS A 394 6.21 -8.48 -22.84
N HIS A 395 7.12 -8.10 -23.73
CA HIS A 395 7.81 -6.82 -23.70
C HIS A 395 7.90 -6.21 -25.10
N THR A 396 7.62 -4.92 -25.20
CA THR A 396 7.77 -4.15 -26.45
C THR A 396 8.45 -2.79 -26.21
N PRO A 397 9.61 -2.71 -25.54
CA PRO A 397 10.31 -1.43 -25.43
C PRO A 397 11.11 -1.07 -26.66
N SER A 398 11.48 0.19 -26.84
CA SER A 398 12.48 0.57 -27.85
C SER A 398 13.80 -0.12 -27.54
N ASP A 399 14.33 0.05 -26.32
CA ASP A 399 15.62 -0.52 -25.92
C ASP A 399 15.54 -1.43 -24.67
N MET A 400 16.31 -2.51 -24.69
CA MET A 400 16.36 -3.46 -23.57
C MET A 400 17.77 -3.96 -23.21
N ASN A 401 18.30 -3.49 -22.07
CA ASN A 401 19.66 -3.76 -21.61
C ASN A 401 19.71 -4.43 -20.21
N PRO A 402 19.31 -5.70 -20.04
CA PRO A 402 19.28 -6.34 -18.73
C PRO A 402 20.67 -6.79 -18.25
N GLN A 403 21.02 -6.49 -16.99
CA GLN A 403 22.30 -6.88 -16.38
C GLN A 403 22.11 -7.82 -15.17
N GLY A 404 22.92 -8.88 -15.08
CA GLY A 404 23.05 -9.70 -13.88
C GLY A 404 21.79 -10.49 -13.51
N ARG A 405 21.40 -11.45 -14.35
CA ARG A 405 20.22 -12.31 -14.14
C ARG A 405 20.60 -13.73 -13.71
N LYS A 406 19.91 -14.29 -12.71
CA LYS A 406 20.03 -15.69 -12.28
C LYS A 406 18.67 -16.39 -12.09
N GLY A 407 18.36 -17.39 -12.89
CA GLY A 407 17.13 -18.20 -12.78
C GLY A 407 16.59 -18.65 -14.15
N ASN A 408 15.44 -19.32 -14.16
CA ASN A 408 14.86 -19.88 -15.38
C ASN A 408 13.84 -18.92 -16.02
N GLU A 409 13.74 -18.88 -17.35
CA GLU A 409 12.71 -18.09 -18.06
C GLU A 409 11.93 -18.97 -19.06
N GLU A 410 10.61 -18.88 -19.05
CA GLU A 410 9.72 -19.62 -19.96
C GLU A 410 8.72 -18.70 -20.68
N GLY A 411 8.42 -18.98 -21.95
CA GLY A 411 7.30 -18.36 -22.68
C GLY A 411 7.44 -16.85 -22.97
N ARG A 412 8.67 -16.34 -23.03
CA ARG A 412 8.93 -14.89 -23.12
C ARG A 412 8.91 -14.38 -24.58
N LYS A 413 8.19 -13.28 -24.83
CA LYS A 413 8.13 -12.59 -26.13
C LYS A 413 8.65 -11.17 -26.05
N HIS A 414 9.54 -10.80 -26.97
CA HIS A 414 10.16 -9.50 -27.04
C HIS A 414 10.22 -8.96 -28.46
N THR A 415 9.94 -7.67 -28.61
CA THR A 415 10.06 -6.96 -29.88
C THR A 415 10.72 -5.57 -29.73
N PRO A 416 11.88 -5.44 -29.05
CA PRO A 416 12.55 -4.14 -28.98
C PRO A 416 13.32 -3.81 -30.24
N SER A 417 13.64 -2.55 -30.49
CA SER A 417 14.60 -2.16 -31.52
C SER A 417 15.95 -2.80 -31.21
N ASP A 418 16.48 -2.58 -30.00
CA ASP A 418 17.80 -3.08 -29.59
C ASP A 418 17.76 -3.92 -28.31
N MET A 419 18.56 -5.00 -28.29
CA MET A 419 18.68 -5.85 -27.11
C MET A 419 20.12 -6.27 -26.78
N ASN A 420 20.67 -5.72 -25.68
CA ASN A 420 22.03 -6.03 -25.19
C ASN A 420 22.02 -6.59 -23.74
N PRO A 421 21.75 -7.89 -23.54
CA PRO A 421 21.73 -8.50 -22.22
C PRO A 421 23.12 -8.94 -21.77
N GLN A 422 23.52 -8.54 -20.55
CA GLN A 422 24.82 -8.87 -19.95
C GLN A 422 24.69 -9.76 -18.70
N GLY A 423 25.49 -10.82 -18.62
CA GLY A 423 25.67 -11.60 -17.39
C GLY A 423 24.43 -12.39 -16.96
N ARG A 424 24.15 -13.51 -17.64
CA ARG A 424 22.97 -14.35 -17.39
C ARG A 424 23.32 -15.77 -16.98
N LYS A 425 22.65 -16.30 -15.95
CA LYS A 425 22.82 -17.69 -15.47
C LYS A 425 21.47 -18.41 -15.23
N GLY A 426 21.17 -19.48 -15.96
CA GLY A 426 19.96 -20.29 -15.81
C GLY A 426 19.38 -20.77 -17.15
N ASN A 427 18.25 -21.47 -17.13
CA ASN A 427 17.68 -22.07 -18.34
C ASN A 427 16.65 -21.16 -19.02
N GLU A 428 16.50 -21.23 -20.35
CA GLU A 428 15.44 -20.53 -21.11
C GLU A 428 14.63 -21.51 -21.95
N GLU A 429 13.30 -21.40 -21.97
CA GLU A 429 12.41 -22.20 -22.82
C GLU A 429 11.38 -21.32 -23.56
N GLY A 430 11.05 -21.66 -24.81
CA GLY A 430 9.90 -21.08 -25.53
C GLY A 430 10.00 -19.59 -25.89
N ARG A 431 11.22 -19.05 -26.04
CA ARG A 431 11.45 -17.60 -26.21
C ARG A 431 11.36 -17.14 -27.67
N LYS A 432 10.60 -16.06 -27.94
CA LYS A 432 10.52 -15.41 -29.27
C LYS A 432 11.01 -13.97 -29.23
N HIS A 433 11.88 -13.61 -30.17
CA HIS A 433 12.50 -12.29 -30.28
C HIS A 433 12.50 -11.81 -31.73
N THR A 434 12.19 -10.54 -31.91
CA THR A 434 12.27 -9.87 -33.21
C THR A 434 12.90 -8.47 -33.11
N PRO A 435 14.07 -8.29 -32.46
CA PRO A 435 14.70 -6.98 -32.45
C PRO A 435 15.42 -6.64 -33.75
N SER A 436 15.73 -5.39 -34.02
CA SER A 436 16.65 -5.02 -35.09
C SER A 436 18.04 -5.57 -34.79
N ASP A 437 18.58 -5.29 -33.59
CA ASP A 437 19.92 -5.73 -33.20
C ASP A 437 19.95 -6.51 -31.88
N MET A 438 20.79 -7.56 -31.84
CA MET A 438 20.96 -8.38 -30.63
C MET A 438 22.42 -8.74 -30.33
N ASN A 439 22.97 -8.18 -29.24
CA ASN A 439 24.34 -8.40 -28.79
C ASN A 439 24.41 -8.91 -27.32
N PRO A 440 24.20 -10.21 -27.06
CA PRO A 440 24.24 -10.73 -25.69
C PRO A 440 25.65 -11.09 -25.22
N GLN A 441 26.03 -10.68 -24.01
CA GLN A 441 27.33 -10.97 -23.40
C GLN A 441 27.22 -11.85 -22.13
N GLY A 442 28.06 -12.89 -22.02
CA GLY A 442 28.26 -13.63 -20.77
C GLY A 442 27.06 -14.46 -20.31
N ARG A 443 26.70 -15.51 -21.06
CA ARG A 443 25.58 -16.42 -20.76
C ARG A 443 26.02 -17.79 -20.25
N LYS A 444 25.36 -18.32 -19.22
CA LYS A 444 25.56 -19.69 -18.71
C LYS A 444 24.24 -20.43 -18.42
N GLY A 445 23.95 -21.53 -19.12
CA GLY A 445 22.75 -22.36 -18.91
C GLY A 445 22.21 -22.95 -20.22
N ASN A 446 21.09 -23.68 -20.13
CA ASN A 446 20.50 -24.37 -21.28
C ASN A 446 19.39 -23.53 -21.95
N GLU A 447 19.22 -23.62 -23.27
CA GLU A 447 18.15 -22.95 -24.02
C GLU A 447 17.37 -23.92 -24.90
N GLU A 448 16.04 -23.92 -24.85
CA GLU A 448 15.16 -24.75 -25.68
C GLU A 448 14.09 -23.90 -26.42
N GLY A 449 13.74 -24.28 -27.66
CA GLY A 449 12.57 -23.74 -28.37
C GLY A 449 12.65 -22.26 -28.77
N ARG A 450 13.86 -21.72 -28.97
CA ARG A 450 14.09 -20.28 -29.17
C ARG A 450 13.99 -19.86 -30.65
N LYS A 451 13.20 -18.82 -30.96
CA LYS A 451 13.06 -18.24 -32.32
C LYS A 451 13.52 -16.77 -32.35
N HIS A 452 14.32 -16.42 -33.36
CA HIS A 452 14.88 -15.08 -33.56
C HIS A 452 14.82 -14.65 -35.01
N THR A 453 14.53 -13.38 -35.23
CA THR A 453 14.58 -12.75 -36.56
C THR A 453 15.18 -11.33 -36.52
N PRO A 454 16.36 -11.09 -35.89
CA PRO A 454 16.96 -9.77 -35.93
C PRO A 454 17.68 -9.46 -37.22
N SER A 455 17.92 -8.20 -37.55
CA SER A 455 18.83 -7.82 -38.62
C SER A 455 20.24 -8.36 -38.32
N ASP A 456 20.78 -8.03 -37.14
CA ASP A 456 22.14 -8.42 -36.76
C ASP A 456 22.21 -9.15 -35.41
N MET A 457 23.04 -10.19 -35.34
CA MET A 457 23.25 -10.97 -34.12
C MET A 457 24.72 -11.28 -33.81
N ASN A 458 25.26 -10.67 -32.75
CA ASN A 458 26.65 -10.83 -32.31
C ASN A 458 26.77 -11.28 -30.83
N PRO A 459 26.60 -12.58 -30.50
CA PRO A 459 26.66 -13.06 -29.12
C PRO A 459 28.10 -13.39 -28.67
N GLN A 460 28.50 -12.89 -27.50
CA GLN A 460 29.83 -13.10 -26.90
C GLN A 460 29.76 -13.92 -25.59
N GLY A 461 30.61 -14.94 -25.47
CA GLY A 461 30.85 -15.65 -24.21
C GLY A 461 29.66 -16.46 -23.71
N ARG A 462 29.46 -17.66 -24.27
CA ARG A 462 28.31 -18.54 -23.94
C ARG A 462 28.74 -19.92 -23.44
N LYS A 463 28.10 -20.42 -22.38
CA LYS A 463 28.33 -21.76 -21.81
C LYS A 463 27.04 -22.53 -21.48
N GLY A 464 26.76 -23.66 -22.13
CA GLY A 464 25.60 -24.53 -21.86
C GLY A 464 24.98 -25.11 -23.14
N ASN A 465 23.89 -25.86 -23.02
CA ASN A 465 23.31 -26.60 -24.15
C ASN A 465 22.19 -25.81 -24.88
N GLU A 466 21.97 -26.07 -26.16
CA GLU A 466 20.87 -25.49 -26.97
C GLU A 466 20.06 -26.58 -27.67
N GLU A 467 18.74 -26.45 -27.71
CA GLU A 467 17.85 -27.34 -28.49
C GLU A 467 16.76 -26.54 -29.23
N GLY A 468 16.41 -26.97 -30.46
CA GLY A 468 15.22 -26.49 -31.17
C GLY A 468 15.25 -25.02 -31.64
N ARG A 469 16.43 -24.47 -31.92
CA ARG A 469 16.60 -23.03 -32.21
C ARG A 469 16.43 -22.68 -33.70
N LYS A 470 15.64 -21.64 -34.02
CA LYS A 470 15.46 -21.10 -35.39
C LYS A 470 15.89 -19.64 -35.49
N HIS A 471 16.68 -19.31 -36.51
CA HIS A 471 17.22 -17.97 -36.76
C HIS A 471 17.14 -17.58 -38.22
N THR A 472 16.81 -16.33 -38.47
CA THR A 472 16.84 -15.72 -39.82
C THR A 472 17.40 -14.29 -39.81
N PRO A 473 18.58 -14.01 -39.22
CA PRO A 473 19.16 -12.67 -39.30
C PRO A 473 19.84 -12.39 -40.62
N SER A 474 20.08 -11.13 -40.97
CA SER A 474 20.96 -10.79 -42.10
C SER A 474 22.39 -11.25 -41.78
N ASP A 475 22.94 -10.86 -40.63
CA ASP A 475 24.31 -11.18 -40.24
C ASP A 475 24.42 -11.88 -38.87
N MET A 476 25.33 -12.86 -38.78
CA MET A 476 25.59 -13.58 -37.52
C MET A 476 27.08 -13.84 -37.24
N ASN A 477 27.62 -13.18 -36.20
CA ASN A 477 29.03 -13.30 -35.78
C ASN A 477 29.18 -13.69 -34.28
N PRO A 478 29.06 -14.97 -33.90
CA PRO A 478 29.17 -15.39 -32.51
C PRO A 478 30.61 -15.66 -32.06
N GLN A 479 30.99 -15.16 -30.87
CA GLN A 479 32.33 -15.36 -30.27
C GLN A 479 32.28 -16.16 -28.96
N GLY A 480 33.15 -17.17 -28.81
CA GLY A 480 33.42 -17.83 -27.53
C GLY A 480 32.27 -18.68 -26.97
N ARG A 481 31.94 -19.80 -27.64
CA ARG A 481 30.86 -20.73 -27.24
C ARG A 481 31.38 -22.05 -26.67
N LYS A 482 30.75 -22.55 -25.59
CA LYS A 482 31.03 -23.87 -25.00
C LYS A 482 29.75 -24.65 -24.61
N GLY A 483 29.49 -25.81 -25.20
CA GLY A 483 28.34 -26.68 -24.89
C GLY A 483 27.76 -27.39 -26.13
N ASN A 484 26.70 -28.17 -25.96
CA ASN A 484 26.12 -28.98 -27.03
C ASN A 484 24.93 -28.26 -27.71
N GLU A 485 24.71 -28.46 -29.01
CA GLU A 485 23.55 -27.89 -29.73
C GLU A 485 22.79 -28.95 -30.56
N GLU A 486 21.47 -29.00 -30.48
CA GLU A 486 20.62 -29.91 -31.24
C GLU A 486 19.49 -29.17 -32.00
N GLY A 487 19.14 -29.63 -33.21
CA GLY A 487 17.94 -29.20 -33.93
C GLY A 487 17.94 -27.74 -34.44
N ARG A 488 19.12 -27.18 -34.74
CA ARG A 488 19.30 -25.75 -35.06
C ARG A 488 19.15 -25.45 -36.57
N LYS A 489 18.31 -24.47 -36.93
CA LYS A 489 18.11 -23.99 -38.32
C LYS A 489 18.50 -22.51 -38.46
N HIS A 490 19.26 -22.18 -39.50
CA HIS A 490 19.75 -20.83 -39.82
C HIS A 490 19.64 -20.52 -41.30
N THR A 491 19.27 -19.29 -41.62
CA THR A 491 19.27 -18.75 -42.99
C THR A 491 19.79 -17.30 -43.07
N PRO A 492 20.96 -16.95 -42.47
CA PRO A 492 21.48 -15.60 -42.63
C PRO A 492 22.15 -15.36 -43.96
N SER A 493 22.34 -14.12 -44.37
CA SER A 493 23.18 -13.79 -45.52
C SER A 493 24.63 -14.20 -45.22
N ASP A 494 25.17 -13.72 -44.08
CA ASP A 494 26.58 -13.97 -43.70
C ASP A 494 26.72 -14.60 -42.30
N MET A 495 27.63 -15.59 -42.18
CA MET A 495 27.91 -16.25 -40.90
C MET A 495 29.42 -16.46 -40.62
N ASN A 496 29.95 -15.78 -39.60
CA ASN A 496 31.36 -15.85 -39.19
C ASN A 496 31.54 -16.18 -37.69
N PRO A 497 31.47 -17.47 -37.27
CA PRO A 497 31.60 -17.83 -35.86
C PRO A 497 33.07 -18.05 -35.43
N GLN A 498 33.46 -17.47 -34.29
CA GLN A 498 34.82 -17.60 -33.72
C GLN A 498 34.82 -18.33 -32.36
N GLY A 499 35.68 -19.33 -32.19
CA GLY A 499 35.99 -19.96 -30.90
C GLY A 499 34.83 -20.78 -30.32
N ARG A 500 34.71 -22.05 -30.72
CA ARG A 500 33.61 -22.95 -30.33
C ARG A 500 34.09 -24.29 -29.77
N LYS A 501 33.47 -24.76 -28.68
CA LYS A 501 33.77 -26.07 -28.04
C LYS A 501 32.52 -26.86 -27.61
N GLY A 502 32.25 -28.03 -28.18
CA GLY A 502 31.15 -28.94 -27.81
C GLY A 502 30.52 -29.65 -29.00
N ASN A 503 29.49 -30.47 -28.76
CA ASN A 503 28.91 -31.35 -29.79
C ASN A 503 27.69 -30.72 -30.50
N GLU A 504 27.40 -31.14 -31.73
CA GLU A 504 26.26 -30.64 -32.53
C GLU A 504 25.51 -31.75 -33.24
N GLU A 505 24.18 -31.69 -33.25
CA GLU A 505 23.31 -32.64 -33.96
C GLU A 505 22.19 -31.93 -34.74
N GLY A 506 21.85 -32.42 -35.94
CA GLY A 506 20.64 -32.03 -36.67
C GLY A 506 20.62 -30.58 -37.22
N ARG A 507 21.78 -30.01 -37.54
CA ARG A 507 21.93 -28.59 -37.92
C ARG A 507 21.73 -28.33 -39.42
N LYS A 508 20.88 -27.36 -39.80
CA LYS A 508 20.66 -26.92 -41.20
C LYS A 508 21.02 -25.44 -41.41
N HIS A 509 21.78 -25.15 -42.46
CA HIS A 509 22.24 -23.80 -42.83
C HIS A 509 22.10 -23.54 -44.31
N THR A 510 21.68 -22.33 -44.65
CA THR A 510 21.64 -21.84 -46.04
C THR A 510 22.13 -20.38 -46.18
N PRO A 511 23.31 -20.00 -45.65
CA PRO A 511 23.80 -18.63 -45.86
C PRO A 511 24.44 -18.43 -47.21
N SER A 512 24.58 -17.19 -47.67
CA SER A 512 25.40 -16.90 -48.86
C SER A 512 26.87 -17.23 -48.55
N ASP A 513 27.40 -16.70 -47.44
CA ASP A 513 28.81 -16.85 -47.05
C ASP A 513 29.01 -17.42 -45.63
N MET A 514 29.99 -18.35 -45.48
CA MET A 514 30.32 -18.93 -44.18
C MET A 514 31.83 -19.09 -43.91
N ASN A 515 32.37 -18.38 -42.91
CA ASN A 515 33.80 -18.41 -42.53
C ASN A 515 34.00 -18.70 -41.02
N PRO A 516 33.97 -19.96 -40.55
CA PRO A 516 34.12 -20.28 -39.13
C PRO A 516 35.58 -20.45 -38.71
N GLN A 517 35.97 -19.88 -37.57
CA GLN A 517 37.33 -19.97 -37.00
C GLN A 517 37.35 -20.67 -35.63
N GLY A 518 38.24 -21.66 -35.44
CA GLY A 518 38.57 -22.24 -34.13
C GLY A 518 37.45 -23.07 -33.48
N ARG A 519 37.24 -24.32 -33.94
CA ARG A 519 36.15 -25.20 -33.48
C ARG A 519 36.63 -26.55 -32.96
N LYS A 520 36.09 -27.02 -31.82
CA LYS A 520 36.44 -28.31 -31.19
C LYS A 520 35.21 -29.10 -30.70
N GLY A 521 34.97 -30.31 -31.20
CA GLY A 521 33.88 -31.21 -30.76
C GLY A 521 33.29 -32.04 -31.91
N ASN A 522 32.28 -32.87 -31.62
CA ASN A 522 31.70 -33.80 -32.59
C ASN A 522 30.45 -33.24 -33.28
N GLU A 523 30.17 -33.65 -34.52
CA GLU A 523 29.03 -33.19 -35.32
C GLU A 523 28.30 -34.33 -36.03
N GLU A 524 26.96 -34.36 -35.96
CA GLU A 524 26.13 -35.34 -36.64
C GLU A 524 24.95 -34.69 -37.41
N GLY A 525 24.62 -35.21 -38.60
CA GLY A 525 23.38 -34.85 -39.33
C GLY A 525 23.32 -33.43 -39.91
N ARG A 526 24.47 -32.85 -40.29
CA ARG A 526 24.60 -31.44 -40.70
C ARG A 526 24.38 -31.24 -42.22
N LYS A 527 23.50 -30.29 -42.61
CA LYS A 527 23.26 -29.90 -44.02
C LYS A 527 23.60 -28.42 -44.27
N HIS A 528 24.37 -28.14 -45.33
CA HIS A 528 24.78 -26.79 -45.76
C HIS A 528 24.58 -26.61 -47.24
N THR A 529 24.10 -25.44 -47.63
CA THR A 529 24.02 -25.00 -49.03
C THR A 529 24.49 -23.54 -49.22
N PRO A 530 25.66 -23.12 -48.70
CA PRO A 530 26.14 -21.77 -48.98
C PRO A 530 26.78 -21.64 -50.35
N SER A 531 26.88 -20.43 -50.86
CA SER A 531 27.66 -20.14 -52.06
C SER A 531 29.15 -20.40 -51.77
N ASP A 532 29.68 -19.77 -50.71
CA ASP A 532 31.10 -19.81 -50.36
C ASP A 532 31.36 -20.27 -48.91
N MET A 533 32.35 -21.17 -48.73
CA MET A 533 32.73 -21.70 -47.40
C MET A 533 34.25 -21.80 -47.17
N ASN A 534 34.77 -21.04 -46.21
CA ASN A 534 36.21 -21.02 -45.84
C ASN A 534 36.44 -21.26 -44.33
N PRO A 535 36.48 -22.50 -43.84
CA PRO A 535 36.67 -22.79 -42.41
C PRO A 535 38.15 -22.90 -41.99
N GLN A 536 38.53 -22.29 -40.87
CA GLN A 536 39.89 -22.34 -40.29
C GLN A 536 39.92 -22.98 -38.89
N GLY A 537 40.82 -23.96 -38.67
CA GLY A 537 41.15 -24.50 -37.34
C GLY A 537 40.04 -25.34 -36.69
N ARG A 538 39.90 -26.62 -37.08
CA ARG A 538 38.84 -27.53 -36.61
C ARG A 538 39.38 -28.84 -36.03
N LYS A 539 38.81 -29.29 -34.90
CA LYS A 539 39.20 -30.54 -34.22
C LYS A 539 38.00 -31.36 -33.68
N GLY A 540 37.76 -32.58 -34.17
CA GLY A 540 36.71 -33.49 -33.68
C GLY A 540 36.11 -34.38 -34.78
N ASN A 541 35.11 -35.21 -34.45
CA ASN A 541 34.56 -36.20 -35.38
C ASN A 541 33.28 -35.70 -36.09
N GLU A 542 33.04 -36.13 -37.32
CA GLU A 542 31.88 -35.73 -38.14
C GLU A 542 31.16 -36.93 -38.77
N GLU A 543 29.83 -36.98 -38.67
CA GLU A 543 29.00 -38.03 -39.28
C GLU A 543 27.78 -37.44 -40.04
N GLY A 544 27.42 -38.00 -41.20
CA GLY A 544 26.16 -37.71 -41.89
C GLY A 544 26.04 -36.32 -42.53
N ARG A 545 27.14 -35.75 -43.03
CA ARG A 545 27.22 -34.37 -43.56
C ARG A 545 26.87 -34.29 -45.06
N LYS A 546 26.00 -33.34 -45.44
CA LYS A 546 25.70 -32.99 -46.85
C LYS A 546 26.03 -31.54 -47.14
N HIS A 547 26.78 -31.30 -48.22
CA HIS A 547 27.20 -29.97 -48.68
C HIS A 547 26.99 -29.79 -50.17
N THR A 548 26.51 -28.62 -50.55
CA THR A 548 26.44 -28.18 -51.96
C THR A 548 26.92 -26.74 -52.17
N PRO A 549 28.11 -26.33 -51.70
CA PRO A 549 28.65 -25.02 -52.06
C PRO A 549 29.27 -25.01 -53.44
N SER A 550 29.25 -23.83 -54.08
CA SER A 550 30.00 -23.55 -55.30
C SER A 550 31.50 -23.56 -55.02
N ASP A 551 31.97 -22.91 -53.95
CA ASP A 551 33.40 -22.80 -53.60
C ASP A 551 33.73 -23.19 -52.14
N MET A 552 34.79 -23.99 -51.95
CA MET A 552 35.25 -24.42 -50.62
C MET A 552 36.77 -24.46 -50.45
N ASN A 553 37.31 -23.69 -49.50
CA ASN A 553 38.76 -23.64 -49.18
C ASN A 553 39.03 -23.80 -47.66
N PRO A 554 39.17 -25.03 -47.13
CA PRO A 554 39.37 -25.24 -45.69
C PRO A 554 40.85 -25.31 -45.27
N GLN A 555 41.18 -24.73 -44.10
CA GLN A 555 42.54 -24.76 -43.53
C GLN A 555 42.57 -25.35 -42.10
N GLY A 556 43.51 -26.27 -41.83
CA GLY A 556 43.82 -26.76 -40.48
C GLY A 556 42.73 -27.64 -39.83
N ARG A 557 42.52 -28.87 -40.33
CA ARG A 557 41.51 -29.83 -39.82
C ARG A 557 42.15 -31.08 -39.20
N LYS A 558 41.60 -31.58 -38.07
CA LYS A 558 42.03 -32.82 -37.38
C LYS A 558 40.86 -33.62 -36.78
N GLY A 559 40.61 -34.85 -37.24
CA GLY A 559 39.55 -35.74 -36.71
C GLY A 559 39.08 -36.80 -37.74
N ASN A 560 38.08 -37.60 -37.39
CA ASN A 560 37.51 -38.64 -38.26
C ASN A 560 36.22 -38.15 -38.95
N GLU A 561 36.03 -38.49 -40.23
CA GLU A 561 34.84 -38.12 -41.03
C GLU A 561 34.16 -39.39 -41.62
N GLU A 562 32.84 -39.55 -41.45
CA GLU A 562 32.07 -40.68 -41.99
C GLU A 562 30.75 -40.22 -42.67
N GLY A 563 30.36 -40.84 -43.80
CA GLY A 563 29.05 -40.62 -44.43
C GLY A 563 28.84 -39.31 -45.22
N ARG A 564 29.89 -38.76 -45.86
CA ARG A 564 29.89 -37.46 -46.55
C ARG A 564 29.33 -37.57 -47.99
N LYS A 565 28.41 -36.68 -48.38
CA LYS A 565 28.00 -36.48 -49.80
C LYS A 565 28.34 -35.06 -50.26
N HIS A 566 29.08 -34.97 -51.36
CA HIS A 566 29.54 -33.72 -51.98
C HIS A 566 29.15 -33.68 -53.45
N THR A 567 28.76 -32.50 -53.92
CA THR A 567 28.70 -32.16 -55.34
C THR A 567 29.38 -30.79 -55.53
N PRO A 568 30.71 -30.74 -55.75
CA PRO A 568 31.41 -29.49 -56.04
C PRO A 568 32.03 -29.50 -57.45
N SER A 569 32.14 -28.31 -58.05
CA SER A 569 32.92 -28.05 -59.26
C SER A 569 34.41 -27.81 -58.97
N ASP A 570 34.78 -27.19 -57.83
CA ASP A 570 36.18 -26.81 -57.52
C ASP A 570 36.53 -26.95 -56.01
N MET A 571 37.60 -27.69 -55.68
CA MET A 571 38.04 -27.88 -54.28
C MET A 571 39.57 -27.88 -54.15
N ASN A 572 40.12 -27.03 -53.27
CA ASN A 572 41.57 -26.99 -52.96
C ASN A 572 41.83 -27.03 -51.43
N PRO A 573 42.03 -28.22 -50.81
CA PRO A 573 42.26 -28.32 -49.38
C PRO A 573 43.74 -28.32 -48.98
N GLN A 574 44.13 -27.49 -47.99
CA GLN A 574 45.48 -27.48 -47.40
C GLN A 574 45.47 -27.90 -45.91
N GLY A 575 46.35 -28.84 -45.52
CA GLY A 575 46.65 -29.16 -44.11
C GLY A 575 45.67 -30.07 -43.35
N ARG A 576 45.26 -31.22 -43.91
CA ARG A 576 44.40 -32.23 -43.26
C ARG A 576 45.21 -33.35 -42.58
N LYS A 577 44.78 -33.83 -41.40
CA LYS A 577 45.29 -35.06 -40.73
C LYS A 577 44.14 -35.85 -40.06
N GLY A 578 43.78 -37.03 -40.57
CA GLY A 578 42.71 -37.90 -40.04
C GLY A 578 42.35 -39.08 -40.97
N ASN A 579 41.53 -40.04 -40.50
CA ASN A 579 41.03 -41.18 -41.28
C ASN A 579 39.67 -40.85 -41.93
N GLU A 580 39.47 -41.25 -43.19
CA GLU A 580 38.27 -40.98 -44.00
C GLU A 580 37.74 -42.31 -44.58
N GLU A 581 36.54 -42.74 -44.20
CA GLU A 581 35.90 -43.97 -44.68
C GLU A 581 34.53 -43.66 -45.32
N GLY A 582 34.27 -44.16 -46.55
CA GLY A 582 32.93 -44.18 -47.16
C GLY A 582 32.56 -43.13 -48.23
N ARG A 583 33.44 -42.82 -49.20
CA ARG A 583 33.10 -41.92 -50.34
C ARG A 583 32.34 -42.68 -51.45
N LYS A 584 31.08 -42.33 -51.73
CA LYS A 584 30.38 -42.73 -52.97
C LYS A 584 30.38 -41.55 -53.94
N HIS A 585 31.17 -41.66 -55.00
CA HIS A 585 31.09 -40.80 -56.19
C HIS A 585 30.11 -41.45 -57.18
N THR A 586 29.19 -40.66 -57.73
CA THR A 586 28.46 -41.04 -58.95
C THR A 586 28.60 -39.90 -59.96
N PRO A 587 29.55 -39.99 -60.89
CA PRO A 587 29.47 -39.26 -62.15
C PRO A 587 28.45 -39.98 -63.05
N SER A 588 27.45 -39.25 -63.51
CA SER A 588 26.58 -39.68 -64.60
C SER A 588 27.37 -39.64 -65.90
N ASP A 589 27.68 -40.80 -66.48
CA ASP A 589 28.12 -40.91 -67.86
C ASP A 589 26.94 -40.56 -68.78
N MET A 590 26.85 -39.29 -69.17
CA MET A 590 26.17 -38.89 -70.39
C MET A 590 27.11 -39.23 -71.54
N ASN A 591 26.74 -40.23 -72.33
CA ASN A 591 27.39 -40.53 -73.60
C ASN A 591 26.60 -39.83 -74.72
N PRO A 592 27.19 -38.91 -75.51
CA PRO A 592 26.59 -38.44 -76.74
C PRO A 592 27.21 -39.19 -77.93
N GLN A 593 26.43 -40.06 -78.57
CA GLN A 593 26.39 -40.21 -80.04
C GLN A 593 24.98 -40.65 -80.45
#